data_AF-A7RW23-F1
#
_entry.id   AF-A7RW23-F1
#
_cell.length_a   1.000
_cell.length_b   1.000
_cell.length_c   1.000
_cell.angle_alpha   90.00
_cell.angle_beta   90.00
_cell.angle_gamma   90.00
#
_symmetry.space_group_name_H-M   'P 1'
#
loop_
_entity.id
_entity.type
_entity.pdbx_description
1 polymer ?
#
loop_
_entity_poly.entity_id
_entity_poly.type
_entity_poly.pdbx_seq_one_letter_code
_entity_poly.pdbx_strand_id
1 'polypeptide(L)'
;MELGVFVALFGSFFLITSFHLSQAAFSSCSEFPVIPEGSYDMSSDSYNDYSKRPLGFMHASAQDPTVSTNVPNPCASLTNLTNKAVEVLVETVVRGKQVCVESDDGKVACGMDTINLCKEATKDTMKYEFYCDPAKGCAGSVSFWYRLRPSEGDPDMWCLNSRQVAYPSSLLPVPTKLPTKMTTASTAQVIRLSSLTQGCALVLLLYALMGVMN
;
A
#
# COMPACT_ATOMS: atom_id res chain seq x y z
N MET A 1 -17.10 -4.33 54.39
CA MET A 1 -15.87 -4.44 53.57
C MET A 1 -16.09 -5.49 52.49
N GLU A 2 -16.96 -5.26 51.51
CA GLU A 2 -17.25 -6.27 50.46
C GLU A 2 -17.63 -5.62 49.11
N LEU A 3 -17.02 -4.48 48.75
CA LEU A 3 -17.27 -3.83 47.45
C LEU A 3 -16.00 -3.64 46.60
N GLY A 4 -14.82 -4.00 47.12
CA GLY A 4 -13.53 -3.72 46.47
C GLY A 4 -12.94 -4.85 45.61
N VAL A 5 -13.49 -6.06 45.68
CA VAL A 5 -12.88 -7.26 45.07
C VAL A 5 -13.40 -7.54 43.65
N PHE A 6 -14.59 -7.04 43.29
CA PHE A 6 -15.21 -7.34 41.99
C PHE A 6 -14.67 -6.52 40.81
N VAL A 7 -14.04 -5.36 41.05
CA VAL A 7 -13.57 -4.47 39.97
C VAL A 7 -12.21 -4.94 39.38
N ALA A 8 -11.42 -5.69 40.14
CA ALA A 8 -10.10 -6.16 39.69
C ALA A 8 -10.16 -7.33 38.68
N LEU A 9 -11.23 -8.13 38.70
CA LEU A 9 -11.35 -9.31 37.82
C LEU A 9 -11.88 -8.98 36.42
N PHE A 10 -12.68 -7.91 36.26
CA PHE A 10 -13.20 -7.51 34.94
C PHE A 10 -12.23 -6.65 34.11
N GLY A 11 -11.30 -5.94 34.74
CA GLY A 11 -10.27 -5.16 34.03
C GLY A 11 -9.19 -6.01 33.37
N SER A 12 -8.98 -7.24 33.86
CA SER A 12 -7.92 -8.14 33.38
C SER A 12 -8.32 -8.95 32.14
N PHE A 13 -9.62 -9.10 31.87
CA PHE A 13 -10.11 -9.88 30.72
C PHE A 13 -10.10 -9.07 29.41
N PHE A 14 -10.28 -7.74 29.47
CA PHE A 14 -10.28 -6.87 28.29
C PHE A 14 -8.89 -6.60 27.69
N LEU A 15 -7.82 -6.73 28.47
CA LEU A 15 -6.45 -6.50 27.99
C LEU A 15 -5.86 -7.70 27.23
N ILE A 16 -6.35 -8.92 27.48
CA ILE A 16 -5.84 -10.14 26.84
C ILE A 16 -6.48 -10.35 25.45
N THR A 17 -7.71 -9.86 25.22
CA THR A 17 -8.39 -10.01 23.93
C THR A 17 -7.85 -9.11 22.82
N SER A 18 -7.19 -8.00 23.15
CA SER A 18 -6.67 -7.06 22.15
C SER A 18 -5.36 -7.53 21.50
N PHE A 19 -4.63 -8.45 22.14
CA PHE A 19 -3.33 -8.93 21.64
C PHE A 19 -3.44 -10.12 20.66
N HIS A 20 -4.60 -10.77 20.56
CA HIS A 20 -4.79 -11.94 19.69
C HIS A 20 -5.31 -11.60 18.29
N LEU A 21 -5.87 -10.41 18.05
CA LEU A 21 -6.43 -10.08 16.74
C LEU A 21 -5.38 -9.74 15.67
N SER A 22 -4.18 -9.29 16.05
CA SER A 22 -3.13 -8.90 15.07
C SER A 22 -2.40 -10.09 14.43
N GLN A 23 -2.47 -11.30 15.03
CA GLN A 23 -1.79 -12.48 14.48
C GLN A 23 -2.58 -13.18 13.35
N ALA A 24 -3.88 -12.91 13.21
CA ALA A 24 -4.70 -13.56 12.20
C ALA A 24 -4.35 -13.11 10.76
N ALA A 25 -3.97 -11.84 10.58
CA ALA A 25 -3.72 -11.22 9.26
C ALA A 25 -2.56 -11.89 8.50
N PHE A 26 -1.54 -12.37 9.19
CA PHE A 26 -0.33 -12.91 8.56
C PHE A 26 -0.27 -14.44 8.49
N SER A 27 -1.37 -15.14 8.76
CA SER A 27 -1.36 -16.60 8.89
C SER A 27 -1.18 -17.36 7.56
N SER A 28 -1.45 -16.73 6.41
CA SER A 28 -1.52 -17.38 5.09
C SER A 28 -0.54 -16.82 4.03
N CYS A 29 0.50 -16.08 4.42
CA CYS A 29 1.42 -15.46 3.45
C CYS A 29 2.32 -16.47 2.75
N SER A 30 2.42 -16.35 1.42
CA SER A 30 3.32 -17.16 0.61
C SER A 30 4.77 -16.71 0.76
N GLU A 31 5.70 -17.66 0.74
CA GLU A 31 7.13 -17.34 0.71
C GLU A 31 7.47 -16.56 -0.57
N PHE A 32 8.19 -15.44 -0.40
CA PHE A 32 8.66 -14.62 -1.51
C PHE A 32 9.84 -15.33 -2.18
N PRO A 33 9.73 -15.70 -3.46
CA PRO A 33 10.82 -16.35 -4.17
C PRO A 33 11.88 -15.31 -4.53
N VAL A 34 12.90 -15.15 -3.68
CA VAL A 34 14.03 -14.24 -3.93
C VAL A 34 14.74 -14.66 -5.22
N ILE A 35 14.92 -13.72 -6.16
CA ILE A 35 15.69 -13.93 -7.39
C ILE A 35 17.04 -13.24 -7.21
N PRO A 36 18.17 -13.93 -7.45
CA PRO A 36 19.48 -13.30 -7.48
C PRO A 36 19.58 -12.25 -8.60
N GLU A 37 20.28 -11.15 -8.38
CA GLU A 37 20.34 -10.04 -9.35
C GLU A 37 20.82 -10.46 -10.74
N GLY A 38 21.80 -11.35 -10.82
CA GLY A 38 22.31 -11.86 -12.09
C GLY A 38 21.29 -12.68 -12.89
N SER A 39 20.14 -12.99 -12.31
CA SER A 39 19.02 -13.73 -12.93
C SER A 39 17.78 -12.86 -13.13
N TYR A 40 17.88 -11.53 -12.98
CA TYR A 40 16.77 -10.64 -13.23
C TYR A 40 16.35 -10.63 -14.70
N ASP A 41 15.03 -10.60 -14.89
CA ASP A 41 14.46 -10.32 -16.20
C ASP A 41 14.62 -8.83 -16.50
N MET A 42 15.48 -8.53 -17.47
CA MET A 42 15.82 -7.17 -17.92
C MET A 42 15.03 -6.74 -19.16
N SER A 43 14.04 -7.54 -19.60
CA SER A 43 13.26 -7.24 -20.79
C SER A 43 12.22 -6.15 -20.53
N SER A 44 12.14 -5.15 -21.41
CA SER A 44 11.08 -4.13 -21.38
C SER A 44 9.69 -4.72 -21.56
N ASP A 45 9.58 -5.85 -22.26
CA ASP A 45 8.29 -6.49 -22.55
C ASP A 45 7.66 -7.08 -21.28
N SER A 46 8.48 -7.40 -20.29
CA SER A 46 8.05 -7.97 -19.02
C SER A 46 7.33 -6.98 -18.11
N TYR A 47 7.39 -5.67 -18.42
CA TYR A 47 6.65 -4.65 -17.67
C TYR A 47 5.12 -4.79 -17.81
N ASN A 48 4.62 -5.24 -18.97
CA ASN A 48 3.19 -5.37 -19.23
C ASN A 48 2.67 -6.81 -19.07
N ASP A 49 3.54 -7.78 -18.76
CA ASP A 49 3.17 -9.17 -18.51
C ASP A 49 3.26 -9.46 -17.01
N TYR A 50 2.11 -9.43 -16.32
CA TYR A 50 2.01 -9.66 -14.88
C TYR A 50 2.39 -11.07 -14.43
N SER A 51 2.62 -12.01 -15.36
CA SER A 51 3.18 -13.32 -15.05
C SER A 51 4.71 -13.32 -14.97
N LYS A 52 5.36 -12.25 -15.44
CA LYS A 52 6.83 -12.08 -15.43
C LYS A 52 7.30 -11.40 -14.15
N ARG A 53 8.63 -11.35 -14.01
CA ARG A 53 9.31 -10.81 -12.83
C ARG A 53 10.41 -9.82 -13.21
N PRO A 54 10.04 -8.69 -13.85
CA PRO A 54 11.02 -7.68 -14.27
C PRO A 54 11.83 -7.21 -13.06
N LEU A 55 13.17 -7.22 -13.16
CA LEU A 55 14.06 -6.82 -12.06
C LEU A 55 13.82 -7.55 -10.72
N GLY A 56 13.26 -8.76 -10.77
CA GLY A 56 12.93 -9.57 -9.60
C GLY A 56 11.62 -9.19 -8.90
N PHE A 57 10.88 -8.19 -9.41
CA PHE A 57 9.60 -7.78 -8.86
C PHE A 57 8.50 -8.84 -9.10
N MET A 58 7.48 -8.81 -8.27
CA MET A 58 6.23 -9.55 -8.44
C MET A 58 5.07 -8.59 -8.54
N HIS A 59 4.07 -8.92 -9.36
CA HIS A 59 2.85 -8.13 -9.45
C HIS A 59 1.85 -8.54 -8.36
N ALA A 60 1.15 -7.56 -7.79
CA ALA A 60 0.07 -7.76 -6.85
C ALA A 60 -0.99 -6.65 -6.98
N SER A 61 -2.16 -6.88 -6.38
CA SER A 61 -3.22 -5.88 -6.30
C SER A 61 -3.84 -5.88 -4.92
N ALA A 62 -3.86 -4.72 -4.28
CA ALA A 62 -4.61 -4.49 -3.05
C ALA A 62 -5.98 -3.90 -3.40
N GLN A 63 -7.04 -4.47 -2.83
CA GLN A 63 -8.40 -3.98 -3.05
C GLN A 63 -8.69 -2.81 -2.13
N ASP A 64 -9.52 -1.87 -2.61
CA ASP A 64 -10.09 -0.84 -1.75
C ASP A 64 -11.05 -1.51 -0.74
N PRO A 65 -10.85 -1.33 0.57
CA PRO A 65 -11.71 -1.95 1.59
C PRO A 65 -13.17 -1.48 1.51
N THR A 66 -13.44 -0.33 0.86
CA THR A 66 -14.81 0.14 0.60
C THR A 66 -15.53 -0.65 -0.49
N VAL A 67 -14.79 -1.32 -1.36
CA VAL A 67 -15.33 -2.12 -2.48
C VAL A 67 -15.50 -3.58 -2.07
N SER A 68 -14.53 -4.15 -1.35
CA SER A 68 -14.62 -5.54 -0.88
C SER A 68 -13.73 -5.77 0.34
N THR A 69 -14.31 -6.33 1.40
CA THR A 69 -13.59 -6.80 2.59
C THR A 69 -13.27 -8.30 2.55
N ASN A 70 -13.78 -9.03 1.56
CA ASN A 70 -13.63 -10.48 1.44
C ASN A 70 -12.40 -10.90 0.64
N VAL A 71 -11.70 -9.94 0.02
CA VAL A 71 -10.48 -10.22 -0.73
C VAL A 71 -9.30 -9.98 0.20
N PRO A 72 -8.50 -11.01 0.52
CA PRO A 72 -7.34 -10.84 1.36
C PRO A 72 -6.31 -9.94 0.66
N ASN A 73 -5.64 -9.11 1.44
CA ASN A 73 -4.54 -8.29 0.96
C ASN A 73 -3.39 -9.20 0.48
N PRO A 74 -2.66 -8.80 -0.58
CA PRO A 74 -1.43 -9.50 -0.97
C PRO A 74 -0.45 -9.53 0.20
N CYS A 75 0.09 -10.70 0.50
CA CYS A 75 1.09 -10.82 1.54
C CYS A 75 2.16 -11.84 1.21
N ALA A 76 3.37 -11.57 1.69
CA ALA A 76 4.56 -12.35 1.39
C ALA A 76 5.44 -12.51 2.64
N SER A 77 6.07 -13.68 2.78
CA SER A 77 7.06 -13.95 3.83
C SER A 77 8.47 -13.98 3.23
N LEU A 78 9.44 -13.47 3.98
CA LEU A 78 10.85 -13.48 3.61
C LEU A 78 11.63 -14.18 4.72
N THR A 79 12.38 -15.22 4.36
CA THR A 79 13.12 -16.12 5.26
C THR A 79 14.63 -15.85 5.19
N ASN A 80 15.42 -16.51 6.06
CA ASN A 80 16.88 -16.41 6.09
C ASN A 80 17.37 -14.98 6.35
N LEU A 81 16.78 -14.32 7.35
CA LEU A 81 17.02 -12.93 7.71
C LEU A 81 17.87 -12.73 8.97
N THR A 82 18.38 -13.80 9.58
CA THR A 82 19.31 -13.71 10.71
C THR A 82 20.49 -12.79 10.39
N ASN A 83 20.63 -11.70 11.16
CA ASN A 83 21.64 -10.65 10.99
C ASN A 83 21.64 -9.97 9.61
N LYS A 84 20.45 -9.80 9.02
CA LYS A 84 20.29 -9.12 7.73
C LYS A 84 19.28 -7.99 7.82
N ALA A 85 19.47 -6.98 6.98
CA ALA A 85 18.44 -6.03 6.64
C ALA A 85 17.51 -6.57 5.54
N VAL A 86 16.35 -5.97 5.41
CA VAL A 86 15.39 -6.21 4.33
C VAL A 86 15.18 -4.92 3.56
N GLU A 87 15.33 -5.01 2.24
CA GLU A 87 14.87 -4.03 1.28
C GLU A 87 13.44 -4.38 0.83
N VAL A 88 12.54 -3.40 0.93
CA VAL A 88 11.17 -3.47 0.40
C VAL A 88 11.02 -2.38 -0.64
N LEU A 89 10.89 -2.79 -1.90
CA LEU A 89 10.59 -1.89 -3.01
C LEU A 89 9.17 -2.11 -3.48
N VAL A 90 8.44 -1.04 -3.74
CA VAL A 90 7.12 -1.07 -4.38
C VAL A 90 7.05 0.01 -5.45
N GLU A 91 6.44 -0.30 -6.59
CA GLU A 91 6.10 0.65 -7.65
C GLU A 91 4.65 0.42 -8.07
N THR A 92 3.80 1.46 -8.02
CA THR A 92 2.44 1.38 -8.53
C THR A 92 2.43 1.35 -10.05
N VAL A 93 1.55 0.52 -10.63
CA VAL A 93 1.40 0.43 -12.09
C VAL A 93 0.86 1.75 -12.66
N VAL A 94 -0.07 2.38 -11.93
CA VAL A 94 -0.64 3.69 -12.28
C VAL A 94 -0.05 4.74 -11.36
N ARG A 95 0.41 5.86 -11.94
CA ARG A 95 0.93 7.01 -11.18
C ARG A 95 -0.16 7.74 -10.40
N GLY A 96 0.23 8.43 -9.33
CA GLY A 96 -0.64 9.09 -8.36
C GLY A 96 -1.40 8.13 -7.45
N LYS A 97 -1.08 6.83 -7.46
CA LYS A 97 -1.69 5.85 -6.58
C LYS A 97 -0.85 5.67 -5.32
N GLN A 98 -1.54 5.35 -4.23
CA GLN A 98 -0.93 5.11 -2.94
C GLN A 98 -1.11 3.66 -2.53
N VAL A 99 -0.06 3.10 -1.95
CA VAL A 99 -0.03 1.77 -1.38
C VAL A 99 0.64 1.85 -0.02
N CYS A 100 0.24 0.97 0.89
CA CYS A 100 0.85 0.80 2.19
C CYS A 100 1.41 -0.61 2.32
N VAL A 101 2.49 -0.75 3.09
CA VAL A 101 3.06 -2.02 3.51
C VAL A 101 3.13 -2.04 5.03
N GLU A 102 2.62 -3.10 5.62
CA GLU A 102 2.74 -3.40 7.04
C GLU A 102 3.57 -4.67 7.20
N SER A 103 4.52 -4.65 8.13
CA SER A 103 5.25 -5.84 8.53
C SER A 103 4.71 -6.46 9.81
N ASP A 104 5.01 -7.74 10.04
CA ASP A 104 4.56 -8.50 11.20
C ASP A 104 5.15 -8.08 12.55
N ASP A 105 5.99 -7.03 12.57
CA ASP A 105 6.41 -6.27 13.76
C ASP A 105 5.55 -5.01 14.00
N GLY A 106 4.47 -4.82 13.23
CA GLY A 106 3.52 -3.71 13.34
C GLY A 106 4.01 -2.40 12.72
N LYS A 107 5.13 -2.39 12.00
CA LYS A 107 5.62 -1.19 11.32
C LYS A 107 4.90 -0.99 9.99
N VAL A 108 4.37 0.22 9.82
CA VAL A 108 3.63 0.64 8.62
C VAL A 108 4.41 1.69 7.86
N ALA A 109 4.42 1.57 6.54
CA ALA A 109 4.90 2.60 5.64
C ALA A 109 3.98 2.72 4.43
N CYS A 110 3.67 3.96 4.04
CA CYS A 110 2.86 4.23 2.85
C CYS A 110 3.62 5.16 1.93
N GLY A 111 3.46 4.97 0.62
CA GLY A 111 4.09 5.79 -0.41
C GLY A 111 3.16 6.02 -1.59
N MET A 112 3.30 7.19 -2.21
CA MET A 112 2.69 7.51 -3.49
C MET A 112 3.68 7.17 -4.60
N ASP A 113 3.22 6.49 -5.64
CA ASP A 113 4.00 5.93 -6.76
C ASP A 113 5.00 4.85 -6.38
N THR A 114 5.87 5.10 -5.40
CA THR A 114 6.91 4.17 -5.00
C THR A 114 7.07 4.10 -3.49
N ILE A 115 7.58 2.97 -3.02
CA ILE A 115 8.07 2.76 -1.66
C ILE A 115 9.48 2.22 -1.78
N ASN A 116 10.42 2.80 -1.04
CA ASN A 116 11.75 2.25 -0.82
C ASN A 116 12.00 2.23 0.69
N LEU A 117 11.95 1.04 1.28
CA LEU A 117 12.21 0.84 2.69
C LEU A 117 13.38 -0.10 2.85
N CYS A 118 14.13 0.19 3.90
CA CYS A 118 15.34 -0.51 4.22
C CYS A 118 15.41 -0.59 5.74
N LYS A 119 15.32 -1.80 6.29
CA LYS A 119 15.23 -2.00 7.74
C LYS A 119 15.90 -3.28 8.19
N GLU A 120 16.47 -3.25 9.39
CA GLU A 120 16.96 -4.46 10.06
C GLU A 120 15.82 -5.45 10.30
N ALA A 121 16.08 -6.73 10.03
CA ALA A 121 15.15 -7.79 10.34
C ALA A 121 15.12 -8.04 11.85
N THR A 122 13.92 -8.11 12.43
CA THR A 122 13.74 -8.40 13.86
C THR A 122 13.59 -9.89 14.14
N LYS A 123 13.42 -10.70 13.10
CA LYS A 123 13.22 -12.16 13.13
C LYS A 123 13.89 -12.78 11.90
N ASP A 124 14.19 -14.08 11.97
CA ASP A 124 14.73 -14.81 10.81
C ASP A 124 13.72 -14.93 9.67
N THR A 125 12.42 -14.87 9.99
CA THR A 125 11.34 -14.77 9.02
C THR A 125 10.50 -13.54 9.33
N MET A 126 10.39 -12.64 8.35
CA MET A 126 9.53 -11.46 8.42
C MET A 126 8.39 -11.62 7.43
N LYS A 127 7.22 -11.06 7.73
CA LYS A 127 6.08 -11.05 6.80
C LYS A 127 5.68 -9.63 6.48
N TYR A 128 5.18 -9.44 5.27
CA TYR A 128 4.77 -8.14 4.72
C TYR A 128 3.41 -8.29 4.08
N GLU A 129 2.47 -7.44 4.48
CA GLU A 129 1.15 -7.31 3.88
C GLU A 129 1.07 -5.96 3.17
N PHE A 130 0.55 -5.97 1.95
CA PHE A 130 0.39 -4.79 1.13
C PHE A 130 -1.08 -4.44 0.99
N TYR A 131 -1.45 -3.21 1.28
CA TYR A 131 -2.85 -2.83 1.38
C TYR A 131 -3.10 -1.40 0.92
N CYS A 132 -4.38 -1.12 0.67
CA CYS A 132 -4.90 0.20 0.33
C CYS A 132 -5.55 0.80 1.58
N ASP A 133 -5.04 1.94 2.05
CA ASP A 133 -5.62 2.67 3.19
C ASP A 133 -6.30 3.97 2.71
N PRO A 134 -7.64 4.04 2.68
CA PRO A 134 -8.37 5.24 2.30
C PRO A 134 -8.06 6.44 3.21
N ALA A 135 -7.78 6.22 4.50
CA ALA A 135 -7.44 7.28 5.43
C ALA A 135 -6.05 7.88 5.15
N LYS A 136 -5.21 7.17 4.40
CA LYS A 136 -3.89 7.65 4.00
C LYS A 136 -3.85 8.25 2.60
N GLY A 137 -4.92 8.12 1.80
CA GLY A 137 -4.99 8.68 0.44
C GLY A 137 -5.12 7.64 -0.67
N CYS A 138 -5.30 6.36 -0.34
CA CYS A 138 -5.58 5.35 -1.35
C CYS A 138 -7.02 5.51 -1.87
N ALA A 139 -7.15 5.89 -3.15
CA ALA A 139 -8.44 6.07 -3.82
C ALA A 139 -8.67 4.93 -4.83
N GLY A 140 -9.43 3.92 -4.43
CA GLY A 140 -9.70 2.72 -5.21
C GLY A 140 -8.57 1.68 -5.16
N SER A 141 -8.87 0.49 -5.66
CA SER A 141 -7.93 -0.62 -5.71
C SER A 141 -6.64 -0.24 -6.45
N VAL A 142 -5.51 -0.73 -5.97
CA VAL A 142 -4.18 -0.40 -6.48
C VAL A 142 -3.47 -1.66 -6.95
N SER A 143 -2.96 -1.61 -8.18
CA SER A 143 -2.06 -2.62 -8.74
C SER A 143 -0.62 -2.10 -8.69
N PHE A 144 0.30 -2.95 -8.29
CA PHE A 144 1.69 -2.57 -8.05
C PHE A 144 2.64 -3.75 -8.27
N TRP A 145 3.88 -3.41 -8.56
CA TRP A 145 5.04 -4.28 -8.52
C TRP A 145 5.68 -4.18 -7.13
N TYR A 146 6.09 -5.29 -6.53
CA TYR A 146 6.85 -5.28 -5.29
C TYR A 146 8.04 -6.25 -5.32
N ARG A 147 9.11 -5.94 -4.59
CA ARG A 147 10.29 -6.78 -4.42
C ARG A 147 10.74 -6.77 -2.96
N LEU A 148 11.03 -7.95 -2.44
CA LEU A 148 11.62 -8.16 -1.13
C LEU A 148 13.02 -8.75 -1.30
N ARG A 149 14.03 -8.18 -0.66
CA ARG A 149 15.42 -8.65 -0.79
C ARG A 149 16.14 -8.58 0.55
N PRO A 150 16.77 -9.68 1.02
CA PRO A 150 17.66 -9.65 2.17
C PRO A 150 18.97 -8.95 1.79
N SER A 151 19.64 -8.31 2.74
CA SER A 151 20.95 -7.70 2.51
C SER A 151 22.02 -8.76 2.20
N GLU A 152 22.83 -8.51 1.17
CA GLU A 152 24.00 -9.33 0.83
C GLU A 152 25.28 -8.63 1.31
N GLY A 153 25.48 -8.57 2.62
CA GLY A 153 26.66 -7.91 3.22
C GLY A 153 26.35 -7.22 4.53
N ASP A 154 27.16 -6.20 4.84
CA ASP A 154 27.00 -5.36 6.02
C ASP A 154 25.62 -4.65 6.01
N PRO A 155 24.72 -4.99 6.95
CA PRO A 155 23.37 -4.43 6.99
C PRO A 155 23.35 -2.89 7.04
N ASP A 156 24.27 -2.29 7.79
CA ASP A 156 24.30 -0.84 8.05
C ASP A 156 24.63 -0.04 6.78
N MET A 157 25.48 -0.61 5.92
CA MET A 157 25.96 0.04 4.69
C MET A 157 25.17 -0.38 3.45
N TRP A 158 24.51 -1.54 3.48
CA TRP A 158 23.76 -2.07 2.34
C TRP A 158 22.68 -1.09 1.88
N CYS A 159 21.91 -0.54 2.81
CA CYS A 159 20.79 0.35 2.51
C CYS A 159 21.23 1.73 1.99
N LEU A 160 22.40 2.21 2.41
CA LEU A 160 22.98 3.47 1.92
C LEU A 160 23.67 3.29 0.55
N ASN A 161 24.17 2.08 0.27
CA ASN A 161 24.92 1.76 -0.94
C ASN A 161 24.09 1.05 -2.02
N SER A 162 22.84 0.65 -1.74
CA SER A 162 21.86 0.17 -2.72
C SER A 162 21.45 1.32 -3.64
N ARG A 163 22.37 1.74 -4.52
CA ARG A 163 22.19 2.82 -5.51
C ARG A 163 21.46 2.36 -6.77
N GLN A 164 21.20 1.05 -6.90
CA GLN A 164 20.44 0.49 -8.01
C GLN A 164 18.97 0.31 -7.63
N VAL A 165 18.29 1.43 -7.35
CA VAL A 165 16.84 1.45 -7.20
C VAL A 165 16.22 1.43 -8.61
N ALA A 166 16.38 0.28 -9.28
CA ALA A 166 15.79 0.05 -10.60
C ALA A 166 14.39 -0.55 -10.39
N TYR A 167 13.37 0.25 -10.70
CA TYR A 167 11.98 -0.21 -10.73
C TYR A 167 11.64 -0.78 -12.12
N PRO A 168 10.60 -1.62 -12.25
CA PRO A 168 10.16 -2.15 -13.54
C PRO A 168 9.99 -1.08 -14.63
N SER A 169 9.49 0.11 -14.29
CA SER A 169 9.38 1.22 -15.24
C SER A 169 10.71 1.71 -15.83
N SER A 170 11.84 1.43 -15.16
CA SER A 170 13.19 1.78 -15.64
C SER A 170 13.61 0.95 -16.85
N LEU A 171 12.95 -0.20 -17.10
CA LEU A 171 13.17 -1.00 -18.30
C LEU A 171 12.46 -0.41 -19.53
N LEU A 172 11.52 0.51 -19.34
CA LEU A 172 10.78 1.10 -20.45
C LEU A 172 11.69 2.05 -21.23
N PRO A 173 11.61 2.03 -22.57
CA PRO A 173 12.40 2.94 -23.40
C PRO A 173 12.05 4.39 -23.08
N VAL A 174 13.08 5.22 -22.89
CA VAL A 174 12.90 6.67 -22.76
C VAL A 174 12.30 7.20 -24.07
N PRO A 175 11.19 7.98 -24.03
CA PRO A 175 10.60 8.53 -25.23
C PRO A 175 11.64 9.37 -26.00
N THR A 176 12.09 8.87 -27.15
CA THR A 176 13.19 9.47 -27.92
C THR A 176 12.76 10.72 -28.69
N LYS A 177 11.46 11.05 -28.65
CA LYS A 177 10.88 12.23 -29.29
C LYS A 177 10.23 13.10 -28.22
N LEU A 178 10.84 14.24 -27.93
CA LEU A 178 10.11 15.37 -27.34
C LEU A 178 8.86 15.61 -28.17
N PRO A 179 7.66 15.73 -27.58
CA PRO A 179 6.47 16.06 -28.35
C PRO A 179 6.68 17.44 -28.98
N THR A 180 7.00 17.48 -30.27
CA THR A 180 7.11 18.71 -31.07
C THR A 180 5.74 19.31 -31.40
N LYS A 181 4.66 18.74 -30.87
CA LYS A 181 3.33 19.33 -30.96
C LYS A 181 3.23 20.39 -29.87
N MET A 182 3.53 21.64 -30.22
CA MET A 182 3.01 22.76 -29.45
C MET A 182 1.52 22.55 -29.29
N THR A 183 1.05 22.45 -28.06
CA THR A 183 -0.37 22.55 -27.73
C THR A 183 -0.83 23.91 -28.22
N THR A 184 -1.44 23.95 -29.41
CA THR A 184 -2.20 25.12 -29.84
C THR A 184 -3.26 25.33 -28.76
N ALA A 185 -3.22 26.49 -28.11
CA ALA A 185 -4.23 26.87 -27.14
C ALA A 185 -5.59 26.79 -27.82
N SER A 186 -6.34 25.73 -27.53
CA SER A 186 -7.75 25.65 -27.89
C SER A 186 -8.46 26.62 -26.96
N THR A 187 -8.73 27.83 -27.46
CA THR A 187 -9.68 28.76 -26.87
C THR A 187 -11.09 28.17 -26.99
N ALA A 188 -11.36 27.11 -26.22
CA ALA A 188 -12.70 26.57 -26.04
C ALA A 188 -13.35 27.33 -24.90
N GLN A 189 -14.09 28.34 -25.32
CA GLN A 189 -15.13 29.10 -24.65
C GLN A 189 -15.51 28.66 -23.22
N VAL A 190 -15.41 29.64 -22.31
CA VAL A 190 -16.08 29.68 -21.02
C VAL A 190 -17.58 29.52 -21.23
N ILE A 191 -18.10 28.30 -21.08
CA ILE A 191 -19.54 28.11 -20.84
C ILE A 191 -19.75 28.24 -19.33
N ARG A 192 -20.23 29.42 -18.92
CA ARG A 192 -20.82 29.61 -17.60
C ARG A 192 -22.09 28.77 -17.51
N LEU A 193 -22.06 27.64 -16.79
CA LEU A 193 -23.28 27.06 -16.23
C LEU A 193 -23.50 27.62 -14.83
N SER A 194 -24.18 28.76 -14.80
CA SER A 194 -24.95 29.21 -13.64
C SER A 194 -26.28 28.46 -13.61
N SER A 195 -26.47 27.52 -12.67
CA SER A 195 -27.75 27.20 -12.00
C SER A 195 -27.77 25.75 -11.51
N LEU A 196 -27.61 25.52 -10.21
CA LEU A 196 -28.43 24.54 -9.45
C LEU A 196 -28.25 24.70 -7.92
N THR A 197 -28.22 25.93 -7.42
CA THR A 197 -28.39 26.21 -5.99
C THR A 197 -29.86 26.53 -5.73
N GLN A 198 -30.75 25.53 -5.86
CA GLN A 198 -32.17 25.72 -5.52
C GLN A 198 -32.87 24.41 -5.12
N GLY A 199 -32.18 23.55 -4.36
CA GLY A 199 -32.75 22.28 -3.87
C GLY A 199 -32.73 22.06 -2.35
N CYS A 200 -31.92 22.80 -1.58
CA CYS A 200 -31.76 22.52 -0.14
C CYS A 200 -32.57 23.41 0.83
N ALA A 201 -33.26 24.45 0.34
CA ALA A 201 -34.02 25.35 1.23
C ALA A 201 -35.45 24.85 1.55
N LEU A 202 -36.02 23.94 0.74
CA LEU A 202 -37.40 23.48 0.92
C LEU A 202 -37.55 22.31 1.91
N VAL A 203 -36.50 21.51 2.13
CA VAL A 203 -36.55 20.39 3.09
C VAL A 203 -36.46 20.88 4.54
N LEU A 204 -35.68 21.94 4.82
CA LEU A 204 -35.57 22.50 6.17
C LEU A 204 -36.84 23.24 6.63
N LEU A 205 -37.65 23.77 5.70
CA LEU A 205 -38.91 24.44 6.05
C LEU A 205 -40.03 23.46 6.40
N LEU A 206 -39.99 22.22 5.88
CA LEU A 206 -40.93 21.15 6.23
C LEU A 206 -40.67 20.58 7.64
N TYR A 207 -39.42 20.46 8.08
CA TYR A 207 -39.10 20.00 9.44
C TYR A 207 -39.47 21.03 10.52
N ALA A 208 -39.40 22.33 10.24
CA ALA A 208 -39.80 23.37 11.19
C ALA A 208 -41.32 23.41 11.42
N LEU A 209 -42.14 23.05 10.43
CA LEU A 209 -43.61 23.04 10.58
C LEU A 209 -44.14 21.80 11.29
N MET A 210 -43.46 20.65 11.22
CA MET A 210 -43.89 19.43 11.90
C MET A 210 -43.53 19.39 13.40
N GLY A 211 -42.66 20.28 13.88
CA GLY A 211 -42.27 20.35 15.29
C GLY A 211 -43.16 21.23 16.19
N VAL A 212 -44.18 21.89 15.63
CA VAL A 212 -45.06 22.83 16.37
C VAL A 212 -46.44 22.21 16.69
N MET A 213 -46.68 20.96 16.29
CA MET A 213 -47.89 20.21 16.63
C MET A 213 -47.57 19.02 17.53
N ASN A 214 -47.07 19.29 18.74
CA ASN A 214 -47.23 18.45 19.92
C ASN A 214 -46.94 19.24 21.19
#